data_AF-A0A1I5W310-F1
#
_entry.id   AF-A0A1I5W310-F1
#
_cell.length_a   1.000
_cell.length_b   1.000
_cell.length_c   1.000
_cell.angle_alpha   90.00
_cell.angle_beta   90.00
_cell.angle_gamma   90.00
#
_symmetry.space_group_name_H-M   'P 1'
#
loop_
_entity.id
_entity.type
_entity.pdbx_description
1 polymer ?
#
loop_
_entity_poly.entity_id
_entity_poly.type
_entity_poly.pdbx_seq_one_letter_code
_entity_poly.pdbx_strand_id
1 'polypeptide(L)'
;FLEWLARDDTQQKWADLGGYTADARILESPRFRNATPYNDAFYQSLFVVKDFWAEPYYAKLIDQMNARLGPYMLKDGGSAKETLDGIAADWKATIAEHGCK
;
A
#
# COMPACT_ATOMS: atom_id res chain seq x y z
N PHE A 1 -2.32 -11.08 -22.90
CA PHE A 1 -1.65 -11.40 -21.62
C PHE A 1 -2.55 -11.11 -20.42
N LEU A 2 -3.00 -9.87 -20.21
CA LEU A 2 -3.87 -9.53 -19.06
C LEU A 2 -5.15 -10.36 -18.99
N GLU A 3 -5.79 -10.60 -20.14
CA GLU A 3 -6.97 -11.49 -20.22
C GLU A 3 -6.67 -12.90 -19.73
N TRP A 4 -5.49 -13.45 -20.05
CA TRP A 4 -5.07 -14.77 -19.55
C TRP A 4 -4.83 -14.75 -18.04
N LEU A 5 -4.18 -13.69 -17.55
CA LEU A 5 -3.87 -13.54 -16.13
C LEU A 5 -5.16 -13.46 -15.31
N ALA A 6 -6.18 -12.75 -15.79
CA ALA A 6 -7.44 -12.53 -15.08
C ALA A 6 -8.39 -13.74 -15.08
N ARG A 7 -8.08 -14.83 -15.79
CA ARG A 7 -8.94 -16.03 -15.78
C ARG A 7 -8.93 -16.72 -14.41
N ASP A 8 -10.06 -17.30 -14.06
CA ASP A 8 -10.27 -18.02 -12.79
C ASP A 8 -9.25 -19.14 -12.58
N ASP A 9 -8.95 -19.93 -13.62
CA ASP A 9 -7.98 -21.03 -13.57
C ASP A 9 -6.57 -20.51 -13.29
N THR A 10 -6.18 -19.41 -13.94
CA THR A 10 -4.89 -18.75 -13.71
C THR A 10 -4.81 -18.13 -12.31
N GLN A 11 -5.84 -17.41 -11.87
CA GLN A 11 -5.89 -16.79 -10.55
C GLN A 11 -5.94 -17.83 -9.42
N GLN A 12 -6.63 -18.95 -9.60
CA GLN A 12 -6.68 -20.02 -8.62
C GLN A 12 -5.31 -20.68 -8.49
N LYS A 13 -4.63 -20.95 -9.62
CA LYS A 13 -3.27 -21.48 -9.61
C LYS A 13 -2.29 -20.50 -8.96
N TRP A 14 -2.43 -19.20 -9.22
CA TRP A 14 -1.65 -18.16 -8.56
C TRP A 14 -1.85 -18.18 -7.04
N ALA A 15 -3.10 -18.27 -6.59
CA ALA A 15 -3.46 -18.35 -5.18
C ALA A 15 -2.92 -19.62 -4.50
N ASP A 16 -3.02 -20.78 -5.16
CA ASP A 16 -2.52 -22.06 -4.63
C ASP A 16 -0.99 -22.05 -4.46
N LEU A 17 -0.27 -21.25 -5.26
CA LEU A 17 1.18 -21.08 -5.17
C LEU A 17 1.60 -20.05 -4.10
N GLY A 18 0.66 -19.52 -3.32
CA GLY A 18 0.89 -18.52 -2.28
C GLY A 18 0.74 -17.07 -2.75
N GLY A 19 0.26 -16.86 -3.98
CA GLY A 19 -0.10 -15.53 -4.47
C GLY A 19 -1.37 -14.99 -3.82
N TYR A 20 -1.48 -13.66 -3.74
CA TYR A 20 -2.72 -12.99 -3.34
C TYR A 20 -3.49 -12.56 -4.60
N THR A 21 -4.76 -12.95 -4.67
CA THR A 21 -5.63 -12.74 -5.83
C THR A 21 -6.47 -11.47 -5.68
N ALA A 22 -6.74 -10.81 -6.81
CA ALA A 22 -7.72 -9.73 -6.92
C ALA A 22 -9.08 -10.22 -7.46
N ASP A 23 -9.21 -11.50 -7.83
CA ASP A 23 -10.49 -12.09 -8.19
C ASP A 23 -11.34 -12.31 -6.92
N ALA A 24 -12.47 -11.59 -6.83
CA ALA A 24 -13.34 -11.61 -5.65
C ALA A 24 -13.87 -13.01 -5.31
N ARG A 25 -14.18 -13.85 -6.31
CA ARG A 25 -14.74 -15.19 -6.08
C ARG A 25 -13.71 -16.10 -5.45
N ILE A 26 -12.46 -16.04 -5.91
CA ILE A 26 -11.37 -16.83 -5.33
C ILE A 26 -11.03 -16.30 -3.95
N LEU A 27 -10.91 -14.98 -3.81
CA LEU A 27 -10.60 -14.30 -2.56
C LEU A 27 -11.60 -14.63 -1.44
N GLU A 28 -12.90 -14.64 -1.74
CA GLU A 28 -13.97 -14.95 -0.77
C GLU A 28 -14.08 -16.45 -0.46
N SER A 29 -13.46 -17.31 -1.28
CA SER A 29 -13.64 -18.76 -1.17
C SER A 29 -13.03 -19.33 0.12
N PRO A 30 -13.66 -20.38 0.71
CA PRO A 30 -13.07 -21.10 1.83
C PRO A 30 -11.72 -21.72 1.48
N ARG A 31 -11.52 -22.12 0.21
CA ARG A 31 -10.26 -22.67 -0.28
C ARG A 31 -9.12 -21.67 -0.10
N PHE A 32 -9.34 -20.42 -0.51
CA PHE A 32 -8.34 -19.36 -0.34
C PHE A 32 -8.17 -18.99 1.13
N ARG A 33 -9.27 -18.68 1.83
CA ARG A 33 -9.24 -18.17 3.21
C ARG A 33 -8.63 -19.14 4.21
N ASN A 34 -8.74 -20.44 3.96
CA ASN A 34 -8.18 -21.50 4.82
C ASN A 34 -6.86 -22.10 4.29
N ALA A 35 -6.32 -21.61 3.16
CA ALA A 35 -5.10 -22.18 2.57
C ALA A 35 -3.88 -21.97 3.49
N THR A 36 -3.82 -20.85 4.19
CA THR A 36 -2.74 -20.49 5.11
C THR A 36 -3.30 -19.69 6.30
N PRO A 37 -2.57 -19.59 7.43
CA PRO A 37 -3.04 -18.84 8.60
C PRO A 37 -3.29 -17.34 8.37
N TYR A 38 -2.67 -16.75 7.36
CA TYR A 38 -2.72 -15.30 7.09
C TYR A 38 -3.72 -14.93 5.99
N ASN A 39 -4.23 -15.88 5.20
CA ASN A 39 -5.12 -15.56 4.09
C ASN A 39 -6.46 -14.97 4.55
N ASP A 40 -7.02 -15.44 5.67
CA ASP A 40 -8.22 -14.81 6.23
C ASP A 40 -7.96 -13.38 6.70
N ALA A 41 -6.83 -13.14 7.37
CA ALA A 41 -6.42 -11.79 7.77
C ALA A 41 -6.20 -10.88 6.56
N PHE A 42 -5.61 -11.39 5.47
CA PHE A 42 -5.49 -10.67 4.20
C PHE A 42 -6.85 -10.29 3.64
N TYR A 43 -7.80 -11.23 3.54
CA TYR A 43 -9.16 -10.94 3.10
C TYR A 43 -9.82 -9.84 3.95
N GLN A 44 -9.74 -9.93 5.28
CA GLN A 44 -10.31 -8.92 6.17
C GLN A 44 -9.65 -7.54 5.99
N SER A 45 -8.35 -7.50 5.70
CA SER A 45 -7.61 -6.25 5.49
C SER A 45 -8.11 -5.45 4.29
N LEU A 46 -8.67 -6.11 3.28
CA LEU A 46 -9.19 -5.44 2.08
C LEU A 46 -10.42 -4.58 2.36
N PHE A 47 -11.11 -4.79 3.48
CA PHE A 47 -12.23 -3.92 3.90
C PHE A 47 -11.79 -2.66 4.65
N VAL A 48 -10.53 -2.60 5.08
CA VAL A 48 -9.98 -1.46 5.82
C VAL A 48 -8.82 -0.77 5.09
N VAL A 49 -8.30 -1.40 4.03
CA VAL A 49 -7.24 -0.82 3.20
C VAL A 49 -7.72 0.50 2.59
N LYS A 50 -6.80 1.45 2.50
CA LYS A 50 -7.00 2.70 1.78
C LYS A 50 -6.20 2.63 0.49
N ASP A 51 -6.81 3.12 -0.59
CA ASP A 51 -6.13 3.20 -1.87
C ASP A 51 -4.84 4.01 -1.76
N PHE A 52 -3.84 3.58 -2.51
CA PHE A 52 -2.60 4.33 -2.66
C PHE A 52 -2.87 5.63 -3.43
N TRP A 53 -2.03 6.63 -3.15
CA TRP A 53 -2.05 7.91 -3.83
C TRP A 53 -1.63 7.70 -5.30
N ALA A 54 -2.47 8.16 -6.22
CA ALA A 54 -2.26 8.02 -7.66
C ALA A 54 -1.68 9.29 -8.30
N GLU A 55 -1.41 10.32 -7.49
CA GLU A 55 -0.90 11.60 -7.93
C GLU A 55 0.52 11.47 -8.52
N PRO A 56 0.83 12.15 -9.65
CA PRO A 56 2.15 12.05 -10.30
C PRO A 56 3.32 12.45 -9.39
N TYR A 57 3.07 13.30 -8.40
CA TYR A 57 4.08 13.76 -7.44
C TYR A 57 4.21 12.88 -6.19
N TYR A 58 3.48 11.77 -6.09
CA TYR A 58 3.48 10.91 -4.90
C TYR A 58 4.88 10.37 -4.54
N ALA A 59 5.70 10.03 -5.53
CA ALA A 59 7.08 9.58 -5.31
C ALA A 59 7.91 10.64 -4.53
N LYS A 60 7.77 11.92 -4.88
CA LYS A 60 8.45 13.04 -4.19
C LYS A 60 7.98 13.15 -2.73
N LEU A 61 6.71 12.89 -2.46
CA LEU A 61 6.17 12.89 -1.09
C LEU A 61 6.74 11.76 -0.23
N ILE A 62 6.88 10.55 -0.80
CA ILE A 62 7.53 9.42 -0.12
C ILE A 62 9.00 9.76 0.19
N ASP A 63 9.74 10.32 -0.76
CA ASP A 63 11.14 10.67 -0.55
C ASP A 63 11.31 11.68 0.59
N GLN A 64 10.46 12.72 0.63
CA GLN A 64 10.42 13.71 1.72
C GLN A 64 10.11 13.08 3.07
N MET A 65 9.15 12.15 3.11
CA MET A 65 8.80 11.42 4.32
C MET A 65 9.98 10.58 4.82
N ASN A 66 10.62 9.80 3.93
CA ASN A 66 11.77 8.97 4.29
C ASN A 66 12.97 9.80 4.76
N ALA A 67 13.22 10.95 4.14
CA ALA A 67 14.29 11.86 4.53
C ALA A 67 14.12 12.43 5.95
N ARG A 68 12.88 12.54 6.44
CA ARG A 68 12.58 13.01 7.80
C ARG A 68 12.44 11.89 8.82
N LEU A 69 11.77 10.78 8.46
CA LEU A 69 11.60 9.63 9.35
C LEU A 69 12.92 8.90 9.62
N GLY A 70 13.80 8.79 8.63
CA GLY A 70 15.08 8.08 8.77
C GLY A 70 15.93 8.62 9.93
N PRO A 71 16.25 9.92 9.98
CA PRO A 71 16.95 10.52 11.11
C PRO A 71 16.22 10.38 12.44
N TYR A 72 14.89 10.54 12.48
CA TYR A 72 14.10 10.41 13.70
C TYR A 72 14.13 8.99 14.29
N MET A 73 14.09 7.95 13.44
CA MET A 73 14.06 6.55 13.88
C MET A 73 15.46 6.00 14.22
N LEU A 74 16.50 6.48 13.55
CA LEU A 74 17.85 5.88 13.61
C LEU A 74 18.86 6.72 14.41
N LYS A 75 18.55 7.99 14.66
CA LYS A 75 19.37 8.91 15.43
C LYS A 75 18.49 9.54 16.51
N ASP A 76 19.06 10.17 17.53
CA ASP A 76 18.32 10.96 18.53
C ASP A 76 17.74 12.26 17.89
N GLY A 77 17.04 12.09 16.76
CA GLY A 77 16.65 13.12 15.81
C GLY A 77 15.36 13.79 16.22
N GLY A 78 15.43 14.61 17.27
CA GLY A 78 14.33 15.49 17.68
C GLY A 78 13.06 14.76 18.11
N SER A 79 11.95 15.50 18.16
CA SER A 79 10.65 14.96 18.56
C SER A 79 9.85 14.41 17.38
N ALA A 80 8.92 13.50 17.69
CA ALA A 80 7.94 13.02 16.72
C ALA A 80 7.13 14.18 16.12
N LYS A 81 6.80 15.17 16.95
CA LYS A 81 6.02 16.34 16.53
C LYS A 81 6.77 17.16 15.49
N GLU A 82 8.03 17.51 15.74
CA GLU A 82 8.84 18.29 14.79
C GLU A 82 9.03 17.55 13.46
N THR A 83 9.22 16.23 13.53
CA THR A 83 9.38 15.39 12.34
C THR A 83 8.10 15.39 11.50
N LEU A 84 6.95 15.14 12.12
CA LEU A 84 5.65 15.11 11.44
C LEU A 84 5.21 16.49 10.92
N ASP A 85 5.45 17.55 11.69
CA ASP A 85 5.17 18.93 11.26
C ASP A 85 6.02 19.29 10.03
N GLY A 86 7.29 18.86 10.01
CA GLY A 86 8.18 19.03 8.88
C GLY A 86 7.72 18.29 7.63
N ILE A 87 7.29 17.03 7.76
CA ILE A 87 6.72 16.25 6.65
C ILE A 87 5.49 16.98 6.08
N ALA A 88 4.59 17.44 6.96
CA ALA A 88 3.40 18.17 6.55
C ALA A 88 3.72 19.48 5.82
N ALA A 89 4.76 20.20 6.23
CA ALA A 89 5.20 21.41 5.56
C ALA A 89 5.73 21.14 4.14
N ASP A 90 6.58 20.13 3.97
CA ASP A 90 7.13 19.74 2.67
C ASP A 90 6.05 19.28 1.70
N TRP A 91 5.10 18.47 2.20
CA TRP A 91 3.98 17.99 1.42
C TRP A 91 3.05 19.11 0.99
N LYS A 92 2.74 20.06 1.88
CA LYS A 92 1.94 21.26 1.52
C LYS A 92 2.61 22.06 0.42
N ALA A 93 3.92 22.27 0.47
CA ALA A 93 4.65 22.97 -0.57
C ALA A 93 4.60 22.22 -1.91
N THR A 94 4.81 20.90 -1.88
CA THR A 94 4.80 20.04 -3.08
C THR A 94 3.42 19.97 -3.72
N ILE A 95 2.37 19.83 -2.91
CA ILE A 95 0.97 19.82 -3.38
C ILE A 95 0.58 21.20 -3.93
N ALA A 96 1.03 22.30 -3.32
CA ALA A 96 0.77 23.63 -3.86
C ALA A 96 1.47 23.88 -5.21
N GLU A 97 2.64 23.27 -5.43
CA GLU A 97 3.42 23.38 -6.66
C GLU A 97 2.87 22.51 -7.80
N HIS A 98 2.48 21.26 -7.49
CA HIS A 98 2.15 20.24 -8.51
C HIS A 98 0.69 19.76 -8.48
N GLY A 99 -0.06 20.08 -7.43
CA GLY A 99 -1.46 19.73 -7.31
C GLY A 99 -2.33 20.45 -8.34
N CYS A 100 -3.36 19.78 -8.83
CA CYS A 100 -4.41 20.43 -9.60
C CYS A 100 -5.11 21.48 -8.72
N LYS A 101 -5.29 22.70 -9.25
CA LYS A 101 -6.07 23.75 -8.62
C LYS A 101 -7.57 23.47 -8.70
#